data_AF-A0A820I081-F1
#
_entry.id   AF-A0A820I081-F1
#
_cell.length_a   1.000
_cell.length_b   1.000
_cell.length_c   1.000
_cell.angle_alpha   90.00
_cell.angle_beta   90.00
_cell.angle_gamma   90.00
#
_symmetry.space_group_name_H-M   'P 1'
#
loop_
_entity.id
_entity.type
_entity.pdbx_description
1 polymer ?
#
loop_
_entity_poly.entity_id
_entity_poly.type
_entity_poly.pdbx_seq_one_letter_code
_entity_poly.pdbx_strand_id
1 'polypeptide(L)'
;MVFRCDLCRIEVPDADHTKGKRHQALLNARERFEISQNSSIYISRIKPEHDENILKDYFSRFGQIKNCFIDKEKHTYAIVEYENIDSANKCLEHSDEHKLNDGSRLKVKQRNHHEFKSKRMLISEQEFLNINKEKEIEQHAIMVQKLNNQLTIDEQAETIVEQEKITDELFKMREEFFKELEIMFIKYFPEAKLCLTGSMANSLATNLSDMDIVLILNDTYIEAQHLSSSNNSGESMNIDENSCSNDIDMNQNK
;
A
#
# COMPACT_ATOMS: atom_id res chain seq x y z
N MET A 1 31.21 1.65 12.56
CA MET A 1 29.83 1.18 12.31
C MET A 1 29.02 2.43 12.04
N VAL A 2 28.40 2.54 10.86
CA VAL A 2 27.57 3.69 10.51
C VAL A 2 26.12 3.30 10.77
N PHE A 3 25.38 4.13 11.48
CA PHE A 3 23.97 3.89 11.76
C PHE A 3 23.13 4.66 10.76
N ARG A 4 22.08 4.04 10.22
CA ARG A 4 21.10 4.74 9.39
C ARG A 4 19.87 5.02 10.25
N CYS A 5 19.47 6.29 10.32
CA CYS A 5 18.23 6.66 10.99
C CYS A 5 17.08 6.69 9.98
N ASP A 6 16.09 5.81 10.13
CA ASP A 6 14.97 5.69 9.16
C ASP A 6 14.05 6.92 9.16
N LEU A 7 13.86 7.55 10.33
CA LEU A 7 13.05 8.75 10.46
C LEU A 7 13.70 9.97 9.77
N CYS A 8 15.02 10.13 9.93
CA CYS A 8 15.76 11.25 9.37
C CYS A 8 16.31 10.98 7.96
N ARG A 9 16.38 9.70 7.57
CA ARG A 9 17.00 9.16 6.34
C ARG A 9 18.44 9.65 6.13
N ILE A 10 19.23 9.61 7.19
CA ILE A 10 20.65 9.98 7.14
C ILE A 10 21.50 8.90 7.81
N GLU A 11 22.74 8.81 7.36
CA GLU A 11 23.80 8.08 8.02
C GLU A 11 24.40 8.93 9.14
N VAL A 12 24.57 8.32 10.30
CA VAL A 12 25.08 8.96 11.52
C VAL A 12 26.15 8.09 12.18
N PRO A 13 27.15 8.71 12.82
CA PRO A 13 28.26 7.98 13.44
C PRO A 13 27.85 7.21 14.70
N ASP A 14 26.81 7.67 15.42
CA ASP A 14 26.31 7.07 16.64
C ASP A 14 24.80 7.35 16.85
N ALA A 15 24.24 6.73 17.89
CA ALA A 15 22.83 6.85 18.25
C ALA A 15 22.46 8.17 18.95
N ASP A 16 23.43 9.02 19.34
CA ASP A 16 23.14 10.28 20.04
C ASP A 16 22.43 11.29 19.13
N HIS A 17 22.46 11.08 17.81
CA HIS A 17 21.64 11.81 16.85
C HIS A 17 20.15 11.93 17.27
N THR A 18 19.60 10.89 17.92
CA THR A 18 18.21 10.84 18.36
C THR A 18 17.83 11.97 19.33
N LYS A 19 18.80 12.50 20.09
CA LYS A 19 18.60 13.63 21.02
C LYS A 19 18.58 14.99 20.31
N GLY A 20 18.94 15.03 19.02
CA GLY A 20 19.03 16.25 18.23
C GLY A 20 17.66 16.88 17.95
N LYS A 21 17.61 18.23 17.92
CA LYS A 21 16.37 19.01 17.69
C LYS A 21 15.61 18.58 16.44
N ARG A 22 16.32 18.28 15.35
CA ARG A 22 15.70 17.85 14.08
C ARG A 22 15.01 16.49 14.21
N HIS A 23 15.66 15.53 14.85
CA HIS A 23 15.09 14.19 15.07
C HIS A 23 13.86 14.28 15.97
N GLN A 24 13.97 14.99 17.08
CA GLN A 24 12.86 15.22 18.03
C GLN A 24 11.68 15.93 17.36
N ALA A 25 11.92 16.92 16.50
CA ALA A 25 10.85 17.57 15.75
C ALA A 25 10.11 16.61 14.80
N LEU A 26 10.83 15.68 14.16
CA LEU A 26 10.23 14.66 13.29
C LEU A 26 9.48 13.60 14.09
N LEU A 27 9.99 13.17 15.24
CA LEU A 27 9.29 12.25 16.14
C LEU A 27 7.96 12.85 16.60
N ASN A 28 7.99 14.08 17.11
CA ASN A 28 6.77 14.78 17.53
C ASN A 28 5.79 14.99 16.36
N ALA A 29 6.28 15.20 15.13
CA ALA A 29 5.43 15.30 13.96
C ALA A 29 4.77 13.96 13.61
N ARG A 30 5.50 12.85 13.74
CA ARG A 30 4.97 11.49 13.55
C ARG A 30 3.92 11.15 14.60
N GLU A 31 4.19 11.41 15.87
CA GLU A 31 3.22 11.18 16.96
C GLU A 31 1.93 11.97 16.76
N ARG A 32 2.04 13.27 16.43
CA ARG A 32 0.86 14.09 16.13
C ARG A 32 0.06 13.56 14.93
N PHE A 33 0.75 13.02 13.94
CA PHE A 33 0.12 12.43 12.77
C PHE A 33 -0.61 11.13 13.10
N GLU A 34 0.00 10.25 13.91
CA GLU A 34 -0.62 9.02 14.40
C GLU A 34 -1.86 9.32 15.26
N ILE A 35 -1.75 10.26 16.21
CA ILE A 35 -2.90 10.71 17.02
C ILE A 35 -4.02 11.24 16.13
N SER A 36 -3.69 12.09 15.15
CA SER A 36 -4.67 12.66 14.21
C SER A 36 -5.38 11.59 13.39
N GLN A 37 -4.66 10.56 12.91
CA GLN A 37 -5.29 9.46 12.18
C GLN A 37 -6.22 8.63 13.05
N ASN A 38 -5.80 8.33 14.29
CA ASN A 38 -6.59 7.58 15.25
C ASN A 38 -7.84 8.32 15.70
N SER A 39 -7.77 9.65 15.87
CA SER A 39 -8.91 10.48 16.25
C SER A 39 -9.76 10.96 15.06
N SER A 40 -9.51 10.46 13.86
CA SER A 40 -10.24 10.83 12.66
C SER A 40 -11.19 9.73 12.16
N ILE A 41 -12.35 10.15 11.67
CA ILE A 41 -13.30 9.29 10.95
C ILE A 41 -13.34 9.65 9.46
N TYR A 42 -13.63 8.66 8.63
CA TYR A 42 -13.89 8.83 7.20
C TYR A 42 -15.39 8.74 6.93
N ILE A 43 -15.91 9.72 6.19
CA ILE A 43 -17.33 9.85 5.86
C ILE A 43 -17.45 9.79 4.34
N SER A 44 -18.28 8.89 3.83
CA SER A 44 -18.65 8.83 2.41
C SER A 44 -20.16 9.00 2.24
N ARG A 45 -20.60 9.11 0.97
CA ARG A 45 -21.98 9.46 0.58
C ARG A 45 -22.39 10.87 0.98
N ILE A 46 -21.43 11.78 1.04
CA ILE A 46 -21.71 13.21 1.11
C ILE A 46 -22.23 13.70 -0.24
N LYS A 47 -23.03 14.76 -0.24
CA LYS A 47 -23.56 15.44 -1.42
C LYS A 47 -22.95 16.84 -1.52
N PRO A 48 -22.93 17.47 -2.71
CA PRO A 48 -22.40 18.83 -2.92
C PRO A 48 -22.92 19.90 -1.97
N GLU A 49 -24.12 19.71 -1.41
CA GLU A 49 -24.74 20.65 -0.47
C GLU A 49 -24.25 20.47 0.98
N HIS A 50 -23.54 19.37 1.30
CA HIS A 50 -23.01 19.09 2.63
C HIS A 50 -21.68 19.82 2.82
N ASP A 51 -21.75 21.01 3.42
CA ASP A 51 -20.57 21.78 3.77
C ASP A 51 -19.92 21.34 5.10
N GLU A 52 -18.79 21.95 5.41
CA GLU A 52 -18.03 21.65 6.62
C GLU A 52 -18.83 21.92 7.90
N ASN A 53 -19.71 22.93 7.87
CA ASN A 53 -20.52 23.33 9.02
C ASN A 53 -21.61 22.29 9.31
N ILE A 54 -22.32 21.81 8.29
CA ILE A 54 -23.35 20.77 8.42
C ILE A 54 -22.73 19.50 9.02
N LEU A 55 -21.56 19.09 8.53
CA LEU A 55 -20.87 17.91 9.06
C LEU A 55 -20.40 18.16 10.49
N LYS A 56 -19.79 19.32 10.78
CA LYS A 56 -19.35 19.67 12.14
C LYS A 56 -20.51 19.66 13.13
N ASP A 57 -21.61 20.33 12.80
CA ASP A 57 -22.80 20.40 13.64
C ASP A 57 -23.35 19.00 13.93
N TYR A 58 -23.45 18.15 12.91
CA TYR A 58 -23.92 16.78 13.07
C TYR A 58 -22.98 15.94 13.96
N PHE A 59 -21.69 15.92 13.65
CA PHE A 59 -20.72 15.04 14.32
C PHE A 59 -20.27 15.55 15.70
N SER A 60 -20.52 16.83 16.03
CA SER A 60 -20.23 17.38 17.36
C SER A 60 -20.90 16.63 18.51
N ARG A 61 -21.99 15.89 18.23
CA ARG A 61 -22.70 15.05 19.20
C ARG A 61 -21.84 13.92 19.79
N PHE A 62 -20.80 13.48 19.09
CA PHE A 62 -19.91 12.42 19.54
C PHE A 62 -18.69 12.96 20.30
N GLY A 63 -18.39 14.25 20.13
CA GLY A 63 -17.34 14.95 20.84
C GLY A 63 -16.85 16.21 20.11
N GLN A 64 -15.92 16.92 20.73
CA GLN A 64 -15.36 18.15 20.17
C GLN A 64 -14.55 17.85 18.89
N ILE A 65 -14.91 18.55 17.81
CA ILE A 65 -14.26 18.42 16.51
C ILE A 65 -13.11 19.42 16.45
N LYS A 66 -11.92 18.90 16.15
CA LYS A 66 -10.72 19.69 15.95
C LYS A 66 -10.65 20.23 14.53
N ASN A 67 -10.88 19.37 13.52
CA ASN A 67 -10.87 19.74 12.11
C ASN A 67 -11.91 18.95 11.33
N CYS A 68 -12.39 19.52 10.22
CA CYS A 68 -13.19 18.81 9.24
C CYS A 68 -12.67 19.16 7.85
N PHE A 69 -12.48 18.15 7.02
CA PHE A 69 -11.92 18.28 5.68
C PHE A 69 -12.87 17.63 4.70
N ILE A 70 -13.26 18.35 3.64
CA ILE A 70 -14.05 17.80 2.56
C ILE A 70 -13.18 17.72 1.31
N ASP A 71 -13.30 16.61 0.59
CA ASP A 71 -12.66 16.42 -0.71
C ASP A 71 -13.04 17.58 -1.66
N LYS A 72 -12.06 18.41 -2.00
CA LYS A 72 -12.27 19.62 -2.81
C LYS A 72 -12.48 19.32 -4.29
N GLU A 73 -11.98 18.18 -4.77
CA GLU A 73 -12.01 17.87 -6.21
C GLU A 73 -13.31 17.18 -6.60
N LYS A 74 -13.61 16.04 -5.96
CA LYS A 74 -14.75 15.21 -6.34
C LYS A 74 -15.92 15.33 -5.38
N HIS A 75 -15.71 15.95 -4.21
CA HIS A 75 -16.72 16.07 -3.16
C HIS A 75 -17.34 14.72 -2.79
N THR A 76 -16.52 13.68 -2.76
CA THR A 76 -16.98 12.29 -2.57
C THR A 76 -16.88 11.82 -1.13
N TYR A 77 -16.02 12.45 -0.33
CA TYR A 77 -15.79 12.09 1.05
C TYR A 77 -15.41 13.29 1.92
N ALA A 78 -15.56 13.10 3.22
CA ALA A 78 -15.08 14.01 4.24
C ALA A 78 -14.30 13.26 5.32
N ILE A 79 -13.42 13.96 6.01
CA ILE A 79 -12.67 13.48 7.17
C ILE A 79 -12.96 14.42 8.33
N VAL A 80 -13.44 13.88 9.44
CA VAL A 80 -13.64 14.64 10.68
C VAL A 80 -12.62 14.17 11.70
N GLU A 81 -11.77 15.07 12.16
CA GLU A 81 -10.79 14.85 13.23
C GLU A 81 -11.37 15.37 14.55
N TYR A 82 -11.50 14.49 15.53
CA TYR A 82 -11.87 14.84 16.89
C TYR A 82 -10.64 15.22 17.72
N GLU A 83 -10.86 15.98 18.80
CA GLU A 83 -9.80 16.26 19.78
C GLU A 83 -9.34 15.01 20.53
N ASN A 84 -10.21 14.02 20.69
CA ASN A 84 -9.94 12.78 21.42
C ASN A 84 -10.29 11.54 20.57
N ILE A 85 -9.51 10.47 20.72
CA ILE A 85 -9.74 9.19 20.04
C ILE A 85 -11.09 8.56 20.44
N ASP A 86 -11.50 8.72 21.71
CA ASP A 86 -12.76 8.15 22.21
C ASP A 86 -13.98 8.70 21.47
N SER A 87 -13.94 9.96 21.03
CA SER A 87 -15.02 10.57 20.24
C SER A 87 -15.15 9.92 18.86
N ALA A 88 -14.01 9.58 18.24
CA ALA A 88 -13.99 8.83 16.99
C ALA A 88 -14.59 7.43 17.19
N ASN A 89 -14.16 6.71 18.22
CA ASN A 89 -14.65 5.37 18.55
C ASN A 89 -16.17 5.37 18.80
N LYS A 90 -16.69 6.29 19.61
CA LYS A 90 -18.14 6.46 19.85
C LYS A 90 -18.93 6.70 18.58
N CYS A 91 -18.38 7.49 17.67
CA CYS A 91 -19.02 7.73 16.37
C CYS A 91 -19.06 6.43 15.54
N LEU A 92 -17.98 5.66 15.56
CA LEU A 92 -17.83 4.43 14.77
C LEU A 92 -18.71 3.28 15.28
N GLU A 93 -19.00 3.24 16.58
CA GLU A 93 -19.98 2.31 17.17
C GLU A 93 -21.37 2.41 16.51
N HIS A 94 -21.72 3.57 15.95
CA HIS A 94 -23.00 3.85 15.32
C HIS A 94 -22.90 3.99 13.78
N SER A 95 -21.92 3.33 13.16
CA SER A 95 -21.51 3.55 11.76
C SER A 95 -22.62 3.46 10.69
N ASP A 96 -23.67 2.67 10.92
CA ASP A 96 -24.78 2.47 9.97
C ASP A 96 -25.99 3.41 10.21
N GLU A 97 -25.95 4.22 11.27
CA GLU A 97 -27.10 4.99 11.74
C GLU A 97 -27.02 6.49 11.41
N HIS A 98 -25.97 6.93 10.70
CA HIS A 98 -25.76 8.35 10.48
C HIS A 98 -26.68 8.93 9.38
N LYS A 99 -27.59 9.82 9.79
CA LYS A 99 -28.54 10.49 8.89
C LYS A 99 -28.61 11.98 9.20
N LEU A 100 -28.39 12.80 8.18
CA LEU A 100 -28.50 14.26 8.26
C LEU A 100 -29.97 14.72 8.24
N ASN A 101 -30.18 15.99 8.60
CA ASN A 101 -31.52 16.60 8.71
C ASN A 101 -32.27 16.65 7.38
N ASP A 102 -31.55 16.73 6.27
CA ASP A 102 -32.09 16.68 4.89
C ASP A 102 -32.53 15.26 4.46
N GLY A 103 -32.37 14.26 5.33
CA GLY A 103 -32.70 12.88 5.07
C GLY A 103 -31.56 12.04 4.51
N SER A 104 -30.41 12.63 4.18
CA SER A 104 -29.26 11.96 3.58
C SER A 104 -28.60 11.00 4.57
N ARG A 105 -28.34 9.75 4.13
CA ARG A 105 -27.62 8.75 4.90
C ARG A 105 -26.13 8.82 4.59
N LEU A 106 -25.33 9.04 5.62
CA LEU A 106 -23.87 9.03 5.53
C LEU A 106 -23.35 7.63 5.82
N LYS A 107 -22.20 7.28 5.26
CA LYS A 107 -21.49 6.06 5.64
C LYS A 107 -20.19 6.44 6.34
N VAL A 108 -20.07 6.06 7.61
CA VAL A 108 -18.90 6.38 8.44
C VAL A 108 -18.04 5.14 8.60
N LYS A 109 -16.72 5.31 8.51
CA LYS A 109 -15.71 4.26 8.67
C LYS A 109 -14.50 4.78 9.42
N GLN A 110 -13.71 3.87 9.98
CA GLN A 110 -12.38 4.19 10.46
C GLN A 110 -11.57 4.82 9.32
N ARG A 111 -10.84 5.90 9.60
CA ARG A 111 -9.92 6.48 8.63
C ARG A 111 -8.79 5.49 8.34
N ASN A 112 -8.45 5.31 7.06
CA ASN A 112 -7.29 4.51 6.69
C ASN A 112 -6.00 5.15 7.24
N HIS A 113 -5.14 4.31 7.81
CA HIS A 113 -3.85 4.77 8.29
C HIS A 113 -2.89 4.86 7.12
N HIS A 114 -2.17 5.98 7.06
CA HIS A 114 -1.11 6.20 6.10
C HIS A 114 0.22 6.24 6.84
N GLU A 115 1.29 5.79 6.19
CA GLU A 115 2.64 5.93 6.72
C GLU A 115 3.02 7.41 6.87
N PHE A 116 3.68 7.76 7.97
CA PHE A 116 4.19 9.11 8.17
C PHE A 116 5.35 9.37 7.19
N LYS A 117 5.16 10.30 6.28
CA LYS A 117 6.20 10.82 5.39
C LYS A 117 6.55 12.24 5.78
N SER A 118 7.83 12.51 6.03
CA SER A 118 8.30 13.87 6.30
C SER A 118 8.07 14.77 5.07
N LYS A 119 7.92 16.09 5.28
CA LYS A 119 7.73 17.04 4.17
C LYS A 119 8.84 16.94 3.12
N ARG A 120 10.09 16.71 3.55
CA ARG A 120 11.22 16.51 2.65
C ARG A 120 11.07 15.25 1.79
N MET A 121 10.54 14.17 2.36
CA MET A 121 10.29 12.93 1.63
C MET A 121 9.17 13.10 0.62
N LEU A 122 8.07 13.76 1.00
CA LEU A 122 6.97 14.06 0.08
C LEU A 122 7.44 14.91 -1.11
N ILE A 123 8.30 15.91 -0.86
CA ILE A 123 8.89 16.72 -1.92
C ILE A 123 9.76 15.86 -2.84
N SER A 124 10.68 15.05 -2.29
CA SER A 124 11.55 14.24 -3.15
C SER A 124 10.79 13.18 -3.94
N GLU A 125 9.73 12.60 -3.37
CA GLU A 125 8.86 11.66 -4.05
C GLU A 125 8.10 12.33 -5.19
N GLN A 126 7.55 13.53 -4.97
CA GLN A 126 6.89 14.32 -6.01
C GLN A 126 7.86 14.73 -7.13
N GLU A 127 9.06 15.18 -6.79
CA GLU A 127 10.11 15.54 -7.76
C GLU A 127 10.52 14.32 -8.59
N PHE A 128 10.73 13.16 -7.95
CA PHE A 128 11.03 11.91 -8.63
C PHE A 128 9.92 11.50 -9.61
N LEU A 129 8.65 11.57 -9.18
CA LEU A 129 7.50 11.28 -10.03
C LEU A 129 7.42 12.24 -11.23
N ASN A 130 7.68 13.54 -11.02
CA ASN A 130 7.66 14.52 -12.11
C ASN A 130 8.78 14.26 -13.13
N ILE A 131 9.99 13.96 -12.67
CA ILE A 131 11.12 13.63 -13.55
C ILE A 131 10.81 12.38 -14.37
N ASN A 132 10.25 11.34 -13.75
CA ASN A 132 9.89 10.12 -14.48
C ASN A 132 8.81 10.40 -15.52
N LYS A 133 7.79 11.20 -15.19
CA LYS A 133 6.74 11.59 -16.12
C LYS A 133 7.29 12.37 -17.32
N GLU A 134 8.23 13.29 -17.10
CA GLU A 134 8.89 14.01 -18.20
C GLU A 134 9.67 13.07 -19.13
N LYS A 135 10.40 12.10 -18.55
CA LYS A 135 11.11 11.07 -19.32
C LYS A 135 10.16 10.17 -20.11
N GLU A 136 9.03 9.75 -19.52
CA GLU A 136 8.01 8.96 -20.20
C GLU A 136 7.42 9.72 -21.39
N ILE A 137 7.15 11.02 -21.25
CA ILE A 137 6.66 11.87 -22.34
C ILE A 137 7.70 11.95 -23.47
N GLU A 138 8.97 12.15 -23.13
CA GLU A 138 10.06 12.19 -24.12
C GLU A 138 10.22 10.86 -24.86
N GLN A 139 10.24 9.74 -24.13
CA GLN A 139 10.32 8.40 -24.70
C GLN A 139 9.12 8.11 -25.61
N HIS A 140 7.92 8.46 -25.19
CA HIS A 140 6.72 8.31 -26.00
C HIS A 140 6.81 9.14 -27.29
N ALA A 141 7.29 10.37 -27.23
CA ALA A 141 7.46 11.22 -28.41
C ALA A 141 8.48 10.61 -29.41
N ILE A 142 9.60 10.09 -28.92
CA ILE A 142 10.61 9.39 -29.73
C ILE A 142 10.00 8.14 -30.37
N MET A 143 9.20 7.39 -29.60
CA MET A 143 8.55 6.18 -30.08
C MET A 143 7.57 6.48 -31.21
N VAL A 144 6.71 7.48 -31.05
CA VAL A 144 5.78 7.94 -32.10
C VAL A 144 6.52 8.35 -33.37
N GLN A 145 7.65 9.05 -33.25
CA GLN A 145 8.48 9.41 -34.41
C GLN A 145 9.03 8.17 -35.14
N LYS A 146 9.52 7.17 -34.41
CA LYS A 146 10.03 5.92 -35.00
C LYS A 146 8.94 5.14 -35.73
N LEU A 147 7.73 5.09 -35.17
CA LEU A 147 6.59 4.40 -35.78
C LEU A 147 6.08 5.10 -37.04
N ASN A 148 6.06 6.43 -37.05
CA ASN A 148 5.66 7.21 -38.23
C ASN A 148 6.63 7.05 -39.42
N ASN A 149 7.85 6.57 -39.18
CA ASN A 149 8.84 6.32 -40.22
C ASN A 149 8.74 4.91 -40.83
N GLN A 150 7.86 4.04 -40.32
CA GLN A 150 7.65 2.70 -40.87
C GLN A 150 6.60 2.73 -41.99
N LEU A 151 6.72 1.82 -42.96
CA LEU A 151 5.85 1.77 -44.14
C LEU A 151 4.63 0.86 -43.92
N THR A 152 4.71 -0.08 -42.97
CA THR A 152 3.65 -1.07 -42.70
C THR A 152 3.33 -1.20 -41.21
N ILE A 153 2.16 -1.75 -40.91
CA ILE A 153 1.74 -2.06 -39.52
C ILE A 153 2.64 -3.14 -38.91
N ASP A 154 3.10 -4.11 -39.71
CA ASP A 154 3.98 -5.17 -39.22
C ASP A 154 5.34 -4.60 -38.80
N GLU A 155 5.94 -3.71 -39.60
CA GLU A 155 7.17 -2.99 -39.23
C GLU A 155 7.00 -2.11 -37.99
N GLN A 156 5.83 -1.49 -37.81
CA GLN A 156 5.48 -0.77 -36.59
C GLN A 156 5.42 -1.71 -35.38
N ALA A 157 4.80 -2.89 -35.53
CA ALA A 157 4.72 -3.89 -34.47
C ALA A 157 6.11 -4.41 -34.08
N GLU A 158 6.96 -4.74 -35.06
CA GLU A 158 8.35 -5.14 -34.82
C GLU A 158 9.14 -4.04 -34.10
N THR A 159 8.96 -2.77 -34.50
CA THR A 159 9.58 -1.62 -33.85
C THR A 159 9.15 -1.52 -32.38
N ILE A 160 7.87 -1.72 -32.07
CA ILE A 160 7.37 -1.73 -30.68
C ILE A 160 8.03 -2.82 -29.87
N VAL A 161 8.05 -4.05 -30.38
CA VAL A 161 8.64 -5.19 -29.70
C VAL A 161 10.14 -4.95 -29.45
N GLU A 162 10.88 -4.47 -30.44
CA GLU A 162 12.32 -4.26 -30.32
C GLU A 162 12.70 -3.16 -29.32
N GLN A 163 11.87 -2.12 -29.20
CA GLN A 163 12.12 -1.02 -28.23
C GLN A 163 11.70 -1.38 -26.81
N GLU A 164 10.62 -2.14 -26.64
CA GLU A 164 10.04 -2.42 -25.33
C GLU A 164 10.59 -3.71 -24.71
N LYS A 165 11.07 -4.67 -25.51
CA LYS A 165 11.60 -5.93 -24.99
C LYS A 165 12.70 -5.68 -23.97
N ILE A 166 12.76 -6.54 -22.96
CA ILE A 166 13.85 -6.53 -21.99
C ILE A 166 15.19 -6.69 -22.71
N THR A 167 16.18 -5.88 -22.34
CA THR A 167 17.55 -6.05 -22.87
C THR A 167 18.21 -7.28 -22.27
N ASP A 168 19.11 -7.93 -23.01
CA ASP A 168 19.86 -9.09 -22.52
C ASP A 168 20.67 -8.75 -21.25
N GLU A 169 21.18 -7.52 -21.17
CA GLU A 169 21.92 -7.01 -20.01
C GLU A 169 21.02 -6.91 -18.77
N LEU A 170 19.83 -6.34 -18.91
CA LEU A 170 18.87 -6.21 -17.81
C LEU A 170 18.31 -7.57 -17.39
N PHE A 171 18.02 -8.44 -18.36
CA PHE A 171 17.59 -9.81 -18.10
C PHE A 171 18.64 -10.57 -17.28
N LYS A 172 19.90 -10.52 -17.71
CA LYS A 172 21.02 -11.15 -17.01
C LYS A 172 21.22 -10.60 -15.60
N MET A 173 21.16 -9.28 -15.42
CA MET A 173 21.28 -8.65 -14.10
C MET A 173 20.19 -9.15 -13.14
N ARG A 174 18.94 -9.27 -13.61
CA ARG A 174 17.83 -9.77 -12.79
C ARG A 174 17.95 -11.27 -12.51
N GLU A 175 18.45 -12.05 -13.46
CA GLU A 175 18.74 -13.48 -13.27
C GLU A 175 19.84 -13.69 -12.21
N GLU A 176 20.89 -12.86 -12.22
CA GLU A 176 21.95 -12.87 -11.20
C GLU A 176 21.39 -12.50 -9.82
N PHE A 177 20.57 -11.45 -9.75
CA PHE A 177 19.90 -11.06 -8.50
C PHE A 177 18.97 -12.16 -7.96
N PHE A 178 18.23 -12.85 -8.82
CA PHE A 178 17.42 -14.00 -8.42
C PHE A 178 18.27 -15.11 -7.79
N LYS A 179 19.44 -15.42 -8.35
CA LYS A 179 20.38 -16.41 -7.79
C LYS A 179 20.90 -15.98 -6.42
N GLU A 180 21.19 -14.69 -6.22
CA GLU A 180 21.59 -14.16 -4.91
C GLU A 180 20.47 -14.30 -3.87
N LEU A 181 19.22 -14.00 -4.26
CA LEU A 181 18.06 -14.20 -3.40
C LEU A 181 17.89 -15.66 -3.01
N GLU A 182 18.02 -16.58 -3.97
CA GLU A 182 17.92 -18.02 -3.73
C GLU A 182 18.96 -18.49 -2.69
N ILE A 183 20.21 -18.08 -2.83
CA ILE A 183 21.28 -18.38 -1.87
C ILE A 183 20.93 -17.84 -0.47
N MET A 184 20.42 -16.62 -0.39
CA MET A 184 20.02 -16.00 0.88
C MET A 184 18.88 -16.76 1.54
N PHE A 185 17.83 -17.14 0.80
CA PHE A 185 16.68 -17.84 1.37
C PHE A 185 17.03 -19.27 1.80
N ILE A 186 17.78 -20.01 0.98
CA ILE A 186 18.20 -21.39 1.32
C ILE A 186 19.04 -21.42 2.60
N LYS A 187 19.82 -20.38 2.88
CA LYS A 187 20.59 -20.26 4.13
C LYS A 187 19.71 -20.32 5.38
N TYR A 188 18.49 -19.79 5.32
CA TYR A 188 17.56 -19.74 6.47
C TYR A 188 16.44 -20.78 6.37
N PHE A 189 16.06 -21.16 5.16
CA PHE A 189 14.99 -22.10 4.84
C PHE A 189 15.52 -23.12 3.83
N PRO A 190 16.22 -24.18 4.28
CA PRO A 190 16.93 -25.10 3.38
C PRO A 190 16.06 -25.82 2.36
N GLU A 191 14.76 -26.00 2.64
CA GLU A 191 13.81 -26.65 1.74
C GLU A 191 12.92 -25.65 0.98
N ALA A 192 13.16 -24.34 1.13
CA ALA A 192 12.43 -23.34 0.38
C ALA A 192 12.75 -23.43 -1.12
N LYS A 193 11.74 -23.15 -1.95
CA LYS A 193 11.89 -23.03 -3.40
C LYS A 193 11.52 -21.63 -3.83
N LEU A 194 12.37 -21.00 -4.62
CA LEU A 194 12.05 -19.75 -5.28
C LEU A 194 11.69 -20.05 -6.74
N CYS A 195 10.64 -19.40 -7.24
CA CYS A 195 10.23 -19.52 -8.63
C CYS A 195 10.04 -18.13 -9.23
N LEU A 196 10.71 -17.86 -10.34
CA LEU A 196 10.35 -16.73 -11.21
C LEU A 196 8.98 -16.99 -11.81
N THR A 197 8.13 -15.98 -11.80
CA THR A 197 6.82 -16.00 -12.44
C THR A 197 6.62 -14.71 -13.27
N GLY A 198 5.43 -14.56 -13.84
CA GLY A 198 5.06 -13.36 -14.59
C GLY A 198 5.83 -13.20 -15.90
N SER A 199 6.06 -11.96 -16.30
CA SER A 199 6.58 -11.61 -17.63
C SER A 199 8.00 -12.09 -17.88
N MET A 200 8.82 -12.21 -16.82
CA MET A 200 10.18 -12.74 -16.94
C MET A 200 10.22 -14.24 -17.22
N ALA A 201 9.15 -14.97 -16.89
CA ALA A 201 9.07 -16.40 -17.10
C ALA A 201 8.47 -16.80 -18.46
N ASN A 202 7.87 -15.86 -19.22
CA ASN A 202 7.10 -16.15 -20.43
C ASN A 202 7.57 -15.42 -21.70
N SER A 203 8.78 -14.85 -21.68
CA SER A 203 9.38 -14.10 -22.80
C SER A 203 8.64 -12.83 -23.23
N LEU A 204 7.67 -12.36 -22.44
CA LEU A 204 6.96 -11.09 -22.66
C LEU A 204 7.48 -9.97 -21.75
N ALA A 205 8.67 -10.15 -21.18
CA ALA A 205 9.31 -9.14 -20.33
C ALA A 205 9.70 -7.91 -21.13
N THR A 206 9.37 -6.75 -20.56
CA THR A 206 9.81 -5.44 -21.02
C THR A 206 10.88 -4.89 -20.09
N ASN A 207 11.54 -3.80 -20.47
CA ASN A 207 12.50 -3.11 -19.60
C ASN A 207 11.87 -2.58 -18.30
N LEU A 208 10.56 -2.34 -18.30
CA LEU A 208 9.79 -1.82 -17.17
C LEU A 208 9.07 -2.92 -16.37
N SER A 209 9.06 -4.16 -16.87
CA SER A 209 8.42 -5.27 -16.17
C SER A 209 8.99 -5.44 -14.78
N ASP A 210 8.17 -5.78 -13.79
CA ASP A 210 8.65 -6.22 -12.49
C ASP A 210 9.26 -7.63 -12.58
N MET A 211 9.96 -8.04 -11.52
CA MET A 211 10.41 -9.41 -11.34
C MET A 211 9.56 -10.08 -10.26
N ASP A 212 8.60 -10.88 -10.71
CA ASP A 212 7.70 -11.60 -9.82
C ASP A 212 8.37 -12.88 -9.33
N ILE A 213 8.48 -13.02 -8.00
CA ILE A 213 9.06 -14.20 -7.36
C ILE A 213 8.05 -14.80 -6.39
N VAL A 214 7.84 -16.10 -6.51
CA VAL A 214 7.09 -16.90 -5.53
C VAL A 214 8.06 -17.65 -4.65
N LEU A 215 7.95 -17.44 -3.34
CA LEU A 215 8.63 -18.23 -2.32
C LEU A 215 7.68 -19.34 -1.86
N ILE A 216 8.08 -20.58 -2.09
CA ILE A 216 7.36 -21.77 -1.63
C ILE A 216 8.10 -22.32 -0.42
N LEU A 217 7.40 -22.38 0.71
CA LEU A 217 7.86 -23.00 1.95
C LEU A 217 7.08 -24.30 2.14
N ASN A 218 7.75 -25.36 2.62
CA ASN A 218 7.06 -26.58 3.01
C ASN A 218 6.24 -26.36 4.30
N ASP A 219 5.20 -27.16 4.51
CA ASP A 219 4.29 -27.07 5.67
C ASP A 219 5.01 -27.17 7.02
N THR A 220 6.17 -27.85 7.05
CA THR A 220 7.06 -27.97 8.22
C THR A 220 7.53 -26.62 8.77
N TYR A 221 7.60 -25.56 7.95
CA TYR A 221 7.97 -24.21 8.41
C TYR A 221 6.80 -23.42 9.01
N ILE A 222 5.56 -23.74 8.61
CA ILE A 222 4.35 -23.09 9.13
C ILE A 222 4.07 -23.62 10.54
N GLU A 223 4.27 -24.93 10.77
CA GLU A 223 4.06 -25.57 12.07
C GLU A 223 5.10 -25.15 13.14
N ALA A 224 6.34 -24.86 12.75
CA ALA A 224 7.40 -24.40 13.66
C ALA A 224 7.10 -23.03 14.33
N GLN A 225 6.28 -22.18 13.70
CA GLN A 225 5.82 -20.91 14.31
C GLN A 225 4.69 -21.12 15.34
N HIS A 226 3.90 -22.17 15.17
CA HIS A 226 2.87 -22.53 16.15
C HIS A 226 3.47 -23.18 17.39
N LEU A 227 4.51 -24.03 17.27
CA LEU A 227 5.19 -24.63 18.44
C LEU A 227 5.99 -23.62 19.28
N SER A 228 6.51 -22.56 18.67
CA SER A 228 7.20 -21.48 19.40
C SER A 228 6.25 -20.51 20.09
N SER A 229 4.98 -20.46 19.66
CA SER A 229 3.92 -19.66 20.28
C SER A 229 3.11 -20.44 21.34
N SER A 230 3.10 -21.78 21.28
CA SER A 230 2.30 -22.64 22.19
C SER A 230 2.99 -23.01 23.50
N ASN A 231 4.23 -22.59 23.75
CA ASN A 231 4.86 -22.73 25.07
C ASN A 231 4.44 -21.64 26.08
N ASN A 232 3.45 -20.81 25.75
CA ASN A 232 2.98 -19.76 26.64
C ASN A 232 1.46 -19.55 26.61
N SER A 233 0.66 -20.61 26.70
CA SER A 233 -0.67 -20.57 27.33
C SER A 233 -1.29 -21.96 27.32
N GLY A 234 -1.17 -22.66 28.46
CA GLY A 234 -2.12 -23.73 28.76
C GLY A 234 -3.47 -23.08 29.08
N GLU A 235 -4.47 -23.34 28.27
CA GLU A 235 -5.79 -23.78 28.72
C GLU A 235 -6.65 -24.16 27.51
N SER A 236 -7.17 -25.38 27.59
CA SER A 236 -8.03 -26.05 26.64
C SER A 236 -9.40 -25.39 26.48
N MET A 237 -9.88 -25.27 25.25
CA MET A 237 -11.31 -25.31 24.95
C MET A 237 -11.54 -26.00 23.60
N ASN A 238 -12.18 -27.18 23.67
CA ASN A 238 -12.79 -27.87 22.54
C ASN A 238 -13.96 -27.06 22.02
N ILE A 239 -14.00 -26.79 20.72
CA ILE A 239 -15.25 -26.52 20.00
C ILE A 239 -15.21 -27.31 18.69
N ASP A 240 -16.15 -28.23 18.59
CA ASP A 240 -16.46 -29.02 17.40
C ASP A 240 -16.86 -28.10 16.23
N GLU A 241 -16.18 -28.22 15.10
CA GLU A 241 -16.70 -27.75 13.81
C GLU A 241 -16.89 -28.95 12.88
N ASN A 242 -18.14 -29.41 12.83
CA ASN A 242 -18.63 -30.28 11.80
C ASN A 242 -19.88 -29.59 11.23
N SER A 243 -19.79 -28.98 10.04
CA SER A 243 -20.79 -29.10 8.97
C SER A 243 -20.56 -28.11 7.82
N CYS A 244 -20.83 -28.62 6.61
CA CYS A 244 -21.12 -27.93 5.34
C CYS A 244 -19.96 -27.23 4.62
N SER A 245 -19.69 -27.45 3.32
CA SER A 245 -20.27 -28.30 2.29
C SER A 245 -19.35 -28.19 1.07
N ASN A 246 -18.91 -29.31 0.51
CA ASN A 246 -18.49 -29.39 -0.89
C ASN A 246 -19.46 -30.34 -1.56
N ASP A 247 -20.27 -29.83 -2.49
CA ASP A 247 -20.85 -30.59 -3.60
C ASP A 247 -21.25 -29.58 -4.70
N ILE A 248 -20.36 -29.42 -5.68
CA ILE A 248 -20.68 -28.86 -7.00
C ILE A 248 -20.77 -30.07 -7.93
N ASP A 249 -21.99 -30.47 -8.25
CA ASP A 249 -22.24 -31.53 -9.23
C ASP A 249 -22.59 -30.89 -10.58
N MET A 250 -21.63 -30.93 -11.50
CA MET A 250 -21.80 -30.59 -12.92
C MET A 250 -22.32 -31.83 -13.66
N ASN A 251 -23.61 -31.86 -13.98
CA ASN A 251 -24.16 -32.89 -14.86
C ASN A 251 -24.30 -32.40 -16.30
N GLN A 252 -23.72 -33.19 -17.18
CA GLN A 252 -23.71 -33.06 -18.63
C GLN A 252 -25.04 -33.54 -19.27
N ASN A 253 -25.31 -32.97 -20.45
CA ASN A 253 -26.04 -33.53 -21.59
C ASN A 253 -27.54 -33.85 -21.47
N LYS A 254 -28.35 -32.95 -22.05
CA LYS A 254 -29.08 -33.21 -23.31
C LYS A 254 -29.58 -31.93 -23.94
#